data_AF-A0A963ULQ7-F1
#
_entry.id   AF-A0A963ULQ7-F1
#
_cell.length_a   1.000
_cell.length_b   1.000
_cell.length_c   1.000
_cell.angle_alpha   90.00
_cell.angle_beta   90.00
_cell.angle_gamma   90.00
#
_symmetry.space_group_name_H-M   'P 1'
#
loop_
_entity.id
_entity.type
_entity.pdbx_description
1 polymer ?
#
loop_
_entity_poly.entity_id
_entity_poly.type
_entity_poly.pdbx_seq_one_letter_code
_entity_poly.pdbx_strand_id
1 'polypeptide(L)' 'GSNDIVNPAAQEDPNSPIAGMPVLEVWKAKQVFVSKRGQGTGYSGIENPLFYKENTRMFYGDAKKSVDSLLPMLD' A
#
# COMPACT_ATOMS: atom_id res chain seq x y z
N GLY A 1 1.49 0.19 -6.92
CA GLY A 1 2.87 0.36 -6.44
C GLY A 1 3.07 1.51 -5.45
N SER A 2 2.02 2.25 -5.05
CA SER A 2 2.13 3.30 -4.03
C SER A 2 2.49 2.72 -2.65
N ASN A 3 3.25 3.48 -1.85
CA ASN A 3 3.62 3.11 -0.49
C ASN A 3 3.44 4.29 0.49
N ASP A 4 4.32 5.30 0.43
CA ASP A 4 4.34 6.38 1.43
C ASP A 4 3.05 7.21 1.45
N ILE A 5 2.46 7.51 0.29
CA ILE A 5 1.24 8.32 0.16
C ILE A 5 -0.04 7.64 0.71
N VAL A 6 0.06 6.37 1.09
CA VAL A 6 -1.03 5.58 1.69
C VAL A 6 -0.64 5.02 3.07
N ASN A 7 0.46 5.51 3.67
CA ASN A 7 1.02 4.95 4.89
C ASN A 7 0.34 5.57 6.14
N PRO A 8 -0.37 4.77 6.97
CA PRO A 8 -1.04 5.26 8.18
C PRO A 8 -0.09 5.85 9.22
N ALA A 9 1.20 5.50 9.19
CA ALA A 9 2.21 6.03 10.11
C ALA A 9 2.32 7.57 10.05
N ALA A 10 1.93 8.19 8.92
CA ALA A 10 1.87 9.64 8.80
C ALA A 10 0.89 10.30 9.81
N GLN A 11 -0.13 9.57 10.27
CA GLN A 11 -1.11 10.05 11.25
C GLN A 11 -0.96 9.37 12.62
N GLU A 12 -0.60 8.09 12.64
CA GLU A 12 -0.62 7.24 13.85
C GLU A 12 0.70 7.31 14.64
N ASP A 13 1.82 7.66 14.01
CA ASP A 13 3.14 7.69 14.66
C ASP A 13 3.80 9.08 14.54
N PRO A 14 3.79 9.90 15.62
CA PRO A 14 4.44 11.21 15.65
C PRO A 14 5.95 11.19 15.43
N ASN A 15 6.62 10.04 15.64
CA ASN A 15 8.07 9.91 15.42
C ASN A 15 8.41 9.42 14.01
N SER A 16 7.40 9.15 13.19
CA SER A 16 7.59 8.70 11.82
C SER A 16 8.24 9.81 10.97
N PRO A 17 9.18 9.48 10.06
CA PRO A 17 9.72 10.44 9.09
C PRO A 17 8.67 11.10 8.18
N ILE A 18 7.48 10.53 8.10
CA ILE A 18 6.34 11.05 7.32
C ILE A 18 5.21 11.61 8.20
N ALA A 19 5.45 11.79 9.50
CA ALA A 19 4.47 12.34 10.43
C ALA A 19 3.94 13.70 9.94
N GLY A 20 2.61 13.85 9.90
CA GLY A 20 1.93 15.05 9.43
C GLY A 20 1.80 15.18 7.90
N MET A 21 2.37 14.26 7.12
CA MET A 21 2.17 14.23 5.67
C MET A 21 0.70 13.93 5.34
N PRO A 22 0.02 14.71 4.48
CA PRO A 22 -1.32 14.35 4.03
C PRO A 22 -1.24 13.09 3.18
N VAL A 23 -1.95 12.04 3.62
CA VAL A 23 -2.00 10.72 2.97
C VAL A 23 -3.43 10.36 2.59
N LEU A 24 -3.57 9.44 1.63
CA LEU A 24 -4.86 8.84 1.30
C LEU A 24 -5.20 7.76 2.33
N GLU A 25 -6.32 7.96 3.05
CA GLU A 25 -6.79 7.08 4.11
C GLU A 25 -7.47 5.81 3.58
N VAL A 26 -6.78 5.08 2.69
CA VAL A 26 -7.32 3.90 1.99
C VAL A 26 -7.73 2.79 2.95
N TRP A 27 -7.18 2.76 4.16
CA TRP A 27 -7.54 1.80 5.21
C TRP A 27 -9.00 1.91 5.68
N LYS A 28 -9.68 3.03 5.39
CA LYS A 28 -11.12 3.20 5.68
C LYS A 28 -12.03 2.46 4.68
N ALA A 29 -11.48 1.92 3.58
CA ALA A 29 -12.26 1.13 2.62
C ALA A 29 -12.63 -0.25 3.19
N LYS A 30 -13.68 -0.87 2.63
CA LYS A 30 -14.11 -2.23 3.00
C LYS A 30 -13.01 -3.28 2.74
N GLN A 31 -12.28 -3.14 1.63
CA GLN A 31 -11.18 -4.01 1.21
C GLN A 31 -10.11 -3.16 0.53
N VAL A 32 -8.84 -3.48 0.76
CA VAL A 32 -7.69 -2.79 0.18
C VAL A 32 -6.79 -3.82 -0.51
N PHE A 33 -6.42 -3.55 -1.77
CA PHE A 33 -5.47 -4.36 -2.51
C PHE A 33 -4.17 -3.58 -2.73
N VAL A 34 -3.06 -4.11 -2.26
CA VAL A 34 -1.74 -3.51 -2.44
C VAL A 34 -0.97 -4.27 -3.51
N SER A 35 -0.81 -3.65 -4.68
CA SER A 35 -0.01 -4.21 -5.78
C SER A 35 1.44 -3.71 -5.72
N LYS A 36 2.40 -4.62 -5.45
CA LYS A 36 3.84 -4.34 -5.38
C LYS A 36 4.69 -5.59 -5.64
N ARG A 37 5.98 -5.41 -5.96
CA ARG A 37 6.89 -6.52 -6.33
C ARG A 37 7.30 -7.43 -5.17
N GLY A 38 7.30 -6.93 -3.93
CA GLY A 38 7.79 -7.67 -2.76
C GLY A 38 7.62 -6.85 -1.46
N GLN A 39 8.40 -7.15 -0.42
CA GLN A 39 8.25 -6.52 0.91
C GLN A 39 9.03 -5.20 1.09
N GLY A 40 9.76 -4.73 0.07
CA GLY A 40 10.56 -3.51 0.17
C GLY A 40 9.80 -2.25 0.60
N THR A 41 10.52 -1.32 1.23
CA THR A 41 10.00 -0.04 1.73
C THR A 41 9.83 1.00 0.62
N GLY A 42 9.20 2.13 0.97
CA GLY A 42 9.00 3.27 0.07
C GLY A 42 10.23 4.15 -0.02
N TYR A 43 10.06 5.38 -0.50
CA TYR A 43 11.14 6.36 -0.55
C TYR A 43 11.55 6.78 0.86
N SER A 44 10.57 6.92 1.76
CA SER A 44 10.77 7.22 3.18
C SER A 44 11.61 6.18 3.94
N GLY A 45 11.81 4.99 3.37
CA GLY A 45 12.59 3.92 3.97
C GLY A 45 11.91 3.21 5.15
N ILE A 46 10.67 3.57 5.51
CA ILE A 46 9.94 2.93 6.61
C ILE A 46 8.98 1.85 6.13
N GLU A 47 8.64 0.97 7.05
CA GLU A 47 7.57 -0.01 6.86
C GLU A 47 6.20 0.68 6.85
N ASN A 48 5.22 0.05 6.18
CA ASN A 48 3.87 0.56 6.07
C ASN A 48 2.89 -0.35 6.83
N PRO A 49 2.35 0.11 7.98
CA PRO A 49 1.37 -0.63 8.78
C PRO A 49 0.13 -1.05 7.99
N LEU A 50 -0.21 -0.37 6.89
CA LEU A 50 -1.32 -0.75 6.00
C LEU A 50 -1.23 -2.22 5.56
N PHE A 51 -0.01 -2.73 5.32
CA PHE A 51 0.21 -4.08 4.78
C PHE A 51 -0.23 -5.18 5.74
N TYR A 52 -0.39 -4.86 7.02
CA TYR A 52 -0.76 -5.80 8.08
C TYR A 52 -2.20 -5.65 8.56
N LYS A 53 -2.96 -4.66 8.06
CA LYS A 53 -4.37 -4.48 8.43
C LYS A 53 -5.22 -5.63 7.87
N GLU A 54 -6.21 -6.08 8.64
CA GLU A 54 -7.03 -7.25 8.31
C GLU A 54 -7.81 -7.13 7.00
N ASN A 55 -8.20 -5.90 6.63
CA ASN A 55 -8.89 -5.60 5.36
C ASN A 55 -7.94 -5.40 4.17
N THR A 56 -6.63 -5.56 4.37
CA THR A 56 -5.63 -5.45 3.32
C THR A 56 -5.26 -6.81 2.75
N ARG A 57 -5.09 -6.88 1.43
CA ARG A 57 -4.59 -8.04 0.68
C ARG A 57 -3.38 -7.62 -0.15
N MET A 58 -2.30 -8.38 -0.02
CA MET A 58 -1.08 -8.16 -0.79
C MET A 58 -1.19 -8.89 -2.13
N PHE A 59 -1.05 -8.16 -3.23
CA PHE A 59 -1.01 -8.72 -4.58
C PHE A 59 0.42 -8.55 -5.13
N TYR A 60 1.24 -9.57 -4.92
CA TYR A 60 2.64 -9.51 -5.29
C TYR A 60 2.87 -9.76 -6.77
N GLY A 61 3.67 -8.90 -7.40
CA GLY A 61 4.04 -9.02 -8.80
C GLY A 61 4.57 -7.73 -9.40
N ASP A 62 5.08 -7.83 -10.62
CA ASP A 62 5.32 -6.65 -11.45
C ASP A 62 3.98 -6.00 -11.82
N ALA A 63 3.89 -4.67 -11.71
CA ALA A 63 2.63 -3.95 -11.84
C ALA A 63 1.98 -4.17 -13.22
N LYS A 64 2.77 -4.11 -14.30
CA LYS A 64 2.25 -4.30 -15.65
C LYS A 64 1.81 -5.74 -15.86
N LYS A 65 2.70 -6.70 -15.57
CA LYS A 65 2.40 -8.13 -15.76
C LYS A 65 1.16 -8.56 -14.97
N SER A 66 1.02 -8.10 -13.73
CA SER A 66 -0.12 -8.42 -12.86
C SER A 66 -1.45 -7.88 -13.38
N VAL A 67 -1.46 -6.66 -13.92
CA VAL A 67 -2.67 -6.06 -14.51
C VAL A 67 -3.00 -6.72 -15.85
N ASP A 68 -1.99 -6.94 -16.70
CA ASP A 68 -2.14 -7.63 -17.99
C ASP A 68 -2.68 -9.06 -17.79
N SER A 69 -2.37 -9.74 -16.69
CA SER A 69 -2.94 -11.06 -16.36
C SER A 69 -4.34 -11.02 -15.76
N LEU A 70 -4.72 -9.92 -15.10
CA LEU A 70 -6.04 -9.76 -14.48
C LEU A 70 -7.09 -9.39 -15.53
N LEU A 71 -6.72 -8.55 -16.49
CA LEU A 71 -7.65 -8.00 -17.48
C LEU A 71 -8.45 -9.08 -18.24
N PRO A 72 -7.86 -10.20 -18.71
CA PRO A 72 -8.60 -11.27 -19.39
C PRO A 72 -9.52 -12.10 -18.50
N MET A 73 -9.48 -11.92 -17.17
CA MET A 73 -10.35 -12.64 -16.22
C MET A 73 -11.64 -11.88 -15.88
N LEU A 74 -11.80 -10.65 -16.41
CA LEU A 74 -12.97 -9.81 -16.13
C LEU A 74 -14.15 -10.08 -17.08
N ASP A 75 -13.90 -10.79 -18.19
CA ASP A 75 -14.86 -11.26 -19.18
C ASP A 75 -15.03 -12.78 -19.11
#